data_AF-A0A930MD40-F1
#
_entry.id   AF-A0A930MD40-F1
#
_cell.length_a   1.000
_cell.length_b   1.000
_cell.length_c   1.000
_cell.angle_alpha   90.00
_cell.angle_beta   90.00
_cell.angle_gamma   90.00
#
_symmetry.space_group_name_H-M   'P 1'
#
loop_
_entity.id
_entity.type
_entity.pdbx_description
1 polymer ?
#
loop_
_entity_poly.entity_id
_entity_poly.type
_entity_poly.pdbx_seq_one_letter_code
_entity_poly.pdbx_strand_id
1 'polypeptide(L)'
;MLPVVSNLDLMIVPQRLEAAGYSISEATELFGYLNGMAVPLVNLATILTASMAMSIVPAISESRVLGDQARVYDQTAASVRISNFVCFPAFVIVFILATPISSLIYNAPGAGPAVMISAVSIILLGLHQVSTGILQGLGHPTIPMVNMVLAAAAKIFLNWHLTAIPWLGIMGAAWATAADMGVAAIINLYFIYRFIGYRIELLQLIKTICSAGIMACAVHFFYAWTLAWWGIAAISTFGAVFFGCFVYVAAMILLRGLIEEDLRRLPMVGTVGIRFLQRIGVYKA
;
A
#
# COMPACT_ATOMS: atom_id res chain seq x y z
N MET A 1 2.28 -5.85 10.94
CA MET A 1 3.65 -6.14 11.44
C MET A 1 3.52 -7.07 12.63
N LEU A 2 4.27 -8.18 12.67
CA LEU A 2 4.35 -8.96 13.90
C LEU A 2 5.06 -8.12 14.96
N PRO A 3 4.59 -8.09 16.22
CA PRO A 3 5.24 -7.35 17.30
C PRO A 3 6.74 -7.66 17.42
N VAL A 4 7.13 -8.91 17.13
CA VAL A 4 8.52 -9.37 17.13
C VAL A 4 9.37 -8.64 16.10
N VAL A 5 8.87 -8.42 14.88
CA VAL A 5 9.63 -7.73 13.81
C VAL A 5 9.84 -6.26 14.17
N SER A 6 8.83 -5.61 14.70
CA SER A 6 8.94 -4.22 15.19
C SER A 6 9.93 -4.09 16.35
N ASN A 7 9.99 -5.07 17.26
CA ASN A 7 10.98 -5.10 18.33
C ASN A 7 12.40 -5.33 17.81
N LEU A 8 12.57 -6.14 16.77
CA LEU A 8 13.88 -6.32 16.13
C LEU A 8 14.35 -5.02 15.45
N ASP A 9 13.45 -4.28 14.80
CA ASP A 9 13.78 -2.98 14.23
C ASP A 9 14.23 -1.97 15.30
N LEU A 10 13.56 -1.96 16.46
CA LEU A 10 13.94 -1.12 17.60
C LEU A 10 15.37 -1.39 18.09
N MET A 11 15.85 -2.63 17.97
CA MET A 11 17.21 -2.99 18.37
C MET A 11 18.25 -2.75 17.27
N ILE A 12 17.92 -3.08 16.01
CA ILE A 12 18.90 -3.12 14.92
C ILE A 12 19.08 -1.74 14.28
N VAL A 13 17.99 -1.01 14.00
CA VAL A 13 18.04 0.19 13.15
C VAL A 13 18.84 1.32 13.82
N PRO A 14 18.61 1.69 15.10
CA PRO A 14 19.41 2.74 15.75
C PRO A 14 20.90 2.40 15.79
N GLN A 15 21.26 1.16 16.15
CA GLN A 15 22.65 0.70 16.19
C GLN A 15 23.34 0.76 14.83
N ARG A 16 22.62 0.46 13.74
CA ARG A 16 23.18 0.53 12.38
C ARG A 16 23.31 1.96 11.87
N LEU A 17 22.43 2.87 12.29
CA LEU A 17 22.59 4.31 12.03
C LEU A 17 23.81 4.86 12.76
N GLU A 18 24.04 4.47 14.03
CA GLU A 18 25.27 4.85 14.74
C GLU A 18 26.52 4.35 14.01
N ALA A 19 26.51 3.10 13.53
CA ALA A 19 27.60 2.56 12.72
C ALA A 19 27.80 3.27 11.38
N ALA A 20 26.75 3.91 10.84
CA ALA A 20 26.82 4.74 9.63
C ALA A 20 27.37 6.15 9.90
N GLY A 21 27.66 6.50 11.16
CA GLY A 21 28.25 7.78 11.57
C GLY A 21 27.26 8.79 12.15
N TYR A 22 26.00 8.40 12.38
CA TYR A 22 25.02 9.26 13.06
C TYR A 22 25.25 9.26 14.57
N SER A 23 24.97 10.39 15.24
CA SER A 23 24.93 10.42 16.70
C SER A 23 23.73 9.63 17.24
N ILE A 24 23.78 9.23 18.52
CA ILE A 24 22.66 8.55 19.20
C ILE A 24 21.36 9.36 19.09
N SER A 25 21.47 10.70 19.22
CA SER A 25 20.32 11.60 19.11
C SER A 25 19.72 11.59 17.70
N GLU A 26 20.56 11.73 16.67
CA GLU A 26 20.11 11.70 15.27
C GLU A 26 19.54 10.34 14.88
N ALA A 27 20.19 9.24 15.29
CA ALA A 27 19.69 7.89 15.06
C ALA A 27 18.31 7.67 15.70
N THR A 28 18.10 8.18 16.92
CA THR A 28 16.82 8.11 17.61
C THR A 28 15.75 8.95 16.92
N GLU A 29 16.08 10.16 16.48
CA GLU A 29 15.18 11.04 15.74
C GLU A 29 14.75 10.42 14.40
N LEU A 30 15.72 9.95 13.61
CA LEU A 30 15.49 9.26 12.33
C LEU A 30 14.63 8.01 12.51
N PHE A 31 14.93 7.21 13.53
CA PHE A 31 14.11 6.05 13.86
C PHE A 31 12.68 6.46 14.25
N GLY A 32 12.53 7.57 14.97
CA GLY A 32 11.24 8.20 15.29
C GLY A 32 10.47 8.64 14.04
N TYR A 33 11.14 9.21 13.04
CA TYR A 33 10.51 9.55 11.75
C TYR A 33 9.98 8.31 11.02
N LEU A 34 10.72 7.21 11.05
CA LEU A 34 10.27 5.97 10.41
C LEU A 34 9.12 5.31 11.17
N ASN A 35 9.32 4.96 12.44
CA ASN A 35 8.34 4.18 13.21
C ASN A 35 7.20 5.00 13.79
N GLY A 36 7.47 6.25 14.18
CA GLY A 36 6.48 7.13 14.79
C GLY A 36 5.63 7.91 13.78
N MET A 37 6.09 8.08 12.54
CA MET A 37 5.39 8.88 11.53
C MET A 37 5.11 8.12 10.25
N ALA A 38 6.12 7.54 9.59
CA ALA A 38 5.94 6.87 8.31
C ALA A 38 5.11 5.58 8.41
N VAL A 39 5.40 4.69 9.37
CA VAL A 39 4.66 3.44 9.57
C VAL A 39 3.17 3.66 9.85
N PRO A 40 2.75 4.59 10.74
CA PRO A 40 1.34 4.93 10.92
C PRO A 40 0.63 5.38 9.63
N LEU A 41 1.29 6.20 8.79
CA LEU A 41 0.72 6.63 7.51
C LEU A 41 0.53 5.44 6.54
N VAL A 42 1.48 4.52 6.49
CA VAL A 42 1.37 3.28 5.70
C VAL A 42 0.24 2.39 6.21
N ASN A 43 0.10 2.26 7.54
CA ASN A 43 -0.99 1.49 8.14
C ASN A 43 -2.35 2.14 7.84
N LEU A 44 -2.47 3.46 7.96
CA LEU A 44 -3.68 4.23 7.62
C LEU A 44 -4.10 3.97 6.17
N ALA A 45 -3.15 4.01 5.24
CA ALA A 45 -3.37 3.74 3.82
C ALA A 45 -3.83 2.30 3.53
N THR A 46 -3.50 1.36 4.41
CA THR A 46 -3.78 -0.09 4.25
C THR A 46 -4.86 -0.62 5.20
N ILE A 47 -5.61 0.27 5.88
CA ILE A 47 -6.75 -0.15 6.71
C ILE A 47 -7.80 -0.91 5.89
N LEU A 48 -8.07 -0.45 4.67
CA LEU A 48 -9.06 -1.08 3.79
C LEU A 48 -8.61 -2.48 3.35
N THR A 49 -7.33 -2.66 3.04
CA THR A 49 -6.81 -3.99 2.68
C THR A 49 -6.76 -4.93 3.87
N ALA A 50 -6.49 -4.41 5.07
CA ALA A 50 -6.53 -5.20 6.30
C ALA A 50 -7.97 -5.65 6.64
N SER A 51 -8.96 -4.75 6.50
CA SER A 51 -10.36 -5.10 6.73
C SER A 51 -10.88 -6.10 5.69
N MET A 52 -10.48 -5.93 4.44
CA MET A 52 -10.75 -6.91 3.38
C MET A 52 -10.11 -8.27 3.69
N ALA A 53 -8.85 -8.31 4.10
CA ALA A 53 -8.19 -9.57 4.43
C ALA A 53 -8.97 -10.35 5.50
N MET A 54 -9.52 -9.66 6.51
CA MET A 54 -10.36 -10.28 7.55
C MET A 54 -11.70 -10.79 7.01
N SER A 55 -12.32 -10.14 6.02
CA SER A 55 -13.60 -10.58 5.44
C SER A 55 -13.45 -11.65 4.36
N ILE A 56 -12.32 -11.69 3.66
CA ILE A 56 -12.04 -12.66 2.60
C ILE A 56 -11.79 -14.06 3.17
N VAL A 57 -11.15 -14.17 4.35
CA VAL A 57 -10.87 -15.46 4.99
C VAL A 57 -12.12 -16.32 5.15
N PRO A 58 -13.22 -15.86 5.78
CA PRO A 58 -14.45 -16.65 5.88
C PRO A 58 -15.14 -16.84 4.52
N ALA A 59 -15.14 -15.83 3.63
CA ALA A 59 -15.80 -15.92 2.33
C ALA A 59 -15.18 -16.99 1.41
N ILE A 60 -13.84 -17.05 1.36
CA ILE A 60 -13.11 -18.07 0.60
C ILE A 60 -13.24 -19.44 1.27
N SER A 61 -13.18 -19.50 2.61
CA SER A 61 -13.36 -20.75 3.35
C SER A 61 -14.73 -21.38 3.07
N GLU A 62 -15.80 -20.58 3.10
CA GLU A 62 -17.15 -21.02 2.74
C GLU A 62 -17.19 -21.57 1.31
N SER A 63 -16.69 -20.78 0.34
CA SER A 63 -16.70 -21.16 -1.08
C SER A 63 -15.90 -22.44 -1.34
N ARG A 64 -14.79 -22.62 -0.62
CA ARG A 64 -13.96 -23.82 -0.66
C ARG A 64 -14.70 -25.04 -0.11
N VAL A 65 -15.38 -24.91 1.04
CA VAL A 65 -16.15 -26.01 1.65
C VAL A 65 -17.31 -26.43 0.74
N LEU A 66 -17.92 -25.49 0.03
CA LEU A 66 -18.94 -25.76 -0.98
C LEU A 66 -18.39 -26.35 -2.29
N GLY A 67 -17.07 -26.45 -2.46
CA GLY A 67 -16.43 -26.96 -3.66
C GLY A 67 -16.50 -26.01 -4.88
N ASP A 68 -16.90 -24.76 -4.68
CA ASP A 68 -17.10 -23.78 -5.75
C ASP A 68 -15.78 -23.09 -6.11
N GLN A 69 -14.99 -23.76 -6.96
CA GLN A 69 -13.67 -23.29 -7.39
C GLN A 69 -13.75 -21.99 -8.20
N ALA A 70 -14.82 -21.79 -8.97
CA ALA A 70 -15.03 -20.56 -9.74
C ALA A 70 -15.20 -19.38 -8.79
N ARG A 71 -16.04 -19.53 -7.76
CA ARG A 71 -16.25 -18.49 -6.76
C ARG A 71 -15.01 -18.19 -5.93
N VAL A 72 -14.19 -19.21 -5.60
CA VAL A 72 -12.88 -19.00 -4.95
C VAL A 72 -11.94 -18.16 -5.83
N TYR A 73 -11.88 -18.47 -7.13
CA TYR A 73 -11.08 -17.71 -8.09
C TYR A 73 -11.57 -16.26 -8.20
N ASP A 74 -12.87 -16.04 -8.39
CA ASP A 74 -13.45 -14.71 -8.58
C ASP A 74 -13.35 -13.84 -7.33
N GLN A 75 -13.49 -14.43 -6.14
CA GLN A 75 -13.24 -13.73 -4.87
C GLN A 75 -11.77 -13.33 -4.75
N THR A 76 -10.85 -14.23 -5.09
CA THR A 76 -9.41 -13.93 -5.09
C THR A 76 -9.08 -12.80 -6.07
N ALA A 77 -9.58 -12.89 -7.30
CA ALA A 77 -9.33 -11.90 -8.34
C ALA A 77 -9.87 -10.51 -7.97
N ALA A 78 -11.12 -10.45 -7.49
CA ALA A 78 -11.73 -9.19 -7.04
C ALA A 78 -10.97 -8.59 -5.86
N SER A 79 -10.51 -9.42 -4.92
CA SER A 79 -9.77 -8.96 -3.75
C SER A 79 -8.44 -8.30 -4.12
N VAL A 80 -7.68 -8.93 -5.02
CA VAL A 80 -6.41 -8.37 -5.53
C VAL A 80 -6.66 -7.10 -6.35
N ARG A 81 -7.70 -7.06 -7.18
CA ARG A 81 -8.07 -5.86 -7.94
C ARG A 81 -8.45 -4.69 -7.05
N ILE A 82 -9.30 -4.92 -6.04
CA ILE A 82 -9.71 -3.89 -5.09
C ILE A 82 -8.50 -3.42 -4.26
N SER A 83 -7.63 -4.34 -3.84
CA SER A 83 -6.37 -3.98 -3.16
C SER A 83 -5.55 -3.01 -4.00
N ASN A 84 -5.31 -3.32 -5.28
CA ASN A 84 -4.57 -2.43 -6.17
C ASN A 84 -5.30 -1.11 -6.37
N PHE A 85 -6.63 -1.15 -6.54
CA PHE A 85 -7.43 0.05 -6.72
C PHE A 85 -7.28 1.04 -5.56
N VAL A 86 -7.14 0.56 -4.32
CA VAL A 86 -6.99 1.38 -3.11
C VAL A 86 -5.53 1.76 -2.83
N CYS A 87 -4.60 0.81 -2.96
CA CYS A 87 -3.22 1.02 -2.54
C CYS A 87 -2.44 1.97 -3.47
N PHE A 88 -2.69 1.92 -4.78
CA PHE A 88 -2.00 2.79 -5.73
C PHE A 88 -2.26 4.29 -5.53
N PRO A 89 -3.51 4.78 -5.39
CA PRO A 89 -3.76 6.19 -5.13
C PRO A 89 -3.25 6.62 -3.75
N ALA A 90 -3.37 5.76 -2.74
CA ALA A 90 -2.82 6.04 -1.41
C ALA A 90 -1.29 6.16 -1.43
N PHE A 91 -0.61 5.27 -2.17
CA PHE A 91 0.82 5.38 -2.47
C PHE A 91 1.17 6.73 -3.10
N VAL A 92 0.47 7.13 -4.17
CA VAL A 92 0.75 8.39 -4.87
C VAL A 92 0.58 9.60 -3.95
N ILE A 93 -0.48 9.64 -3.14
CA ILE A 93 -0.72 10.71 -2.17
C ILE A 93 0.43 10.82 -1.19
N VAL A 94 0.77 9.72 -0.52
CA VAL A 94 1.80 9.73 0.53
C VAL A 94 3.18 9.99 -0.07
N PHE A 95 3.46 9.49 -1.28
CA PHE A 95 4.73 9.66 -1.96
C PHE A 95 4.96 11.12 -2.39
N ILE A 96 3.98 11.74 -3.05
CA ILE A 96 4.14 13.12 -3.57
C ILE A 96 4.02 14.16 -2.48
N LEU A 97 3.12 13.92 -1.52
CA LEU A 97 2.85 14.86 -0.43
C LEU A 97 3.60 14.47 0.85
N ALA A 98 4.66 13.66 0.78
CA ALA A 98 5.38 13.14 1.95
C ALA A 98 5.79 14.24 2.95
N THR A 99 6.55 15.24 2.47
CA THR A 99 7.01 16.38 3.27
C THR A 99 5.86 17.27 3.76
N PRO A 100 4.88 17.69 2.94
CA PRO A 100 3.76 18.48 3.45
C PRO A 100 2.90 17.72 4.46
N ILE A 101 2.63 16.42 4.25
CA ILE A 101 1.89 15.58 5.20
C ILE A 101 2.66 15.48 6.51
N SER A 102 3.97 15.22 6.46
CA SER A 102 4.78 15.09 7.68
C SER A 102 4.89 16.42 8.44
N SER A 103 4.96 17.53 7.72
CA SER A 103 4.96 18.88 8.31
C SER A 103 3.62 19.23 8.96
N LEU A 104 2.49 18.88 8.32
CA LEU A 104 1.17 19.24 8.83
C LEU A 104 0.72 18.38 10.01
N ILE A 105 0.97 17.07 9.95
CA ILE A 105 0.49 16.13 10.98
C ILE A 105 1.43 16.09 12.17
N TYR A 106 2.74 16.10 11.92
CA TYR A 106 3.75 15.84 12.94
C TYR A 106 4.65 17.04 13.25
N ASN A 107 4.45 18.18 12.56
CA ASN A 107 5.34 19.34 12.64
C ASN A 107 6.82 18.98 12.37
N ALA A 108 7.04 17.98 11.52
CA ALA A 108 8.35 17.38 11.27
C ALA A 108 8.62 17.24 9.75
N PRO A 109 9.10 18.30 9.08
CA PRO A 109 9.45 18.24 7.66
C PRO A 109 10.59 17.26 7.37
N GLY A 110 11.50 17.05 8.34
CA GLY A 110 12.63 16.11 8.23
C GLY A 110 12.21 14.65 8.03
N ALA A 111 10.98 14.28 8.39
CA ALA A 111 10.44 12.94 8.17
C ALA A 111 10.04 12.69 6.70
N GLY A 112 9.92 13.73 5.87
CA GLY A 112 9.46 13.64 4.47
C GLY A 112 10.15 12.55 3.64
N PRO A 113 11.50 12.47 3.61
CA PRO A 113 12.21 11.42 2.86
C PRO A 113 11.89 10.00 3.33
N ALA A 114 11.77 9.78 4.65
CA ALA A 114 11.42 8.49 5.23
C ALA A 114 9.98 8.09 4.87
N VAL A 115 9.05 9.05 4.94
CA VAL A 115 7.65 8.87 4.55
C VAL A 115 7.53 8.56 3.05
N MET A 116 8.27 9.27 2.21
CA MET A 116 8.27 9.10 0.75
C MET A 116 8.65 7.66 0.36
N ILE A 117 9.75 7.13 0.90
CA ILE A 117 10.14 5.74 0.58
C ILE A 117 9.19 4.74 1.20
N SER A 118 8.73 4.99 2.43
CA SER A 118 7.77 4.10 3.08
C SER A 118 6.45 4.01 2.32
N ALA A 119 6.09 5.02 1.52
CA ALA A 119 4.91 4.97 0.67
C ALA A 119 4.96 3.76 -0.29
N VAL A 120 6.13 3.37 -0.81
CA VAL A 120 6.28 2.21 -1.70
C VAL A 120 5.76 0.93 -1.03
N SER A 121 5.95 0.82 0.29
CA SER A 121 5.46 -0.28 1.10
C SER A 121 3.93 -0.39 1.11
N ILE A 122 3.17 0.67 0.81
CA ILE A 122 1.70 0.65 0.81
C ILE A 122 1.16 -0.39 -0.19
N ILE A 123 1.72 -0.42 -1.40
CA ILE A 123 1.29 -1.35 -2.46
C ILE A 123 1.64 -2.78 -2.06
N LEU A 124 2.88 -2.99 -1.60
CA LEU A 124 3.39 -4.30 -1.23
C LEU A 124 2.66 -4.86 0.00
N LEU A 125 2.40 -4.01 1.00
CA LEU A 125 1.65 -4.37 2.20
C LEU A 125 0.21 -4.75 1.88
N GLY A 126 -0.48 -3.97 1.06
CA GLY A 126 -1.85 -4.28 0.67
C GLY A 126 -1.95 -5.65 -0.02
N LEU A 127 -1.04 -5.90 -0.97
CA LEU A 127 -0.96 -7.18 -1.65
C LEU A 127 -0.60 -8.32 -0.70
N HIS A 128 0.33 -8.10 0.24
CA HIS A 128 0.68 -9.06 1.28
C HIS A 128 -0.51 -9.38 2.20
N GLN A 129 -1.26 -8.37 2.66
CA GLN A 129 -2.43 -8.55 3.53
C GLN A 129 -3.53 -9.36 2.83
N VAL A 130 -3.89 -8.97 1.61
CA VAL A 130 -4.94 -9.66 0.84
C VAL A 130 -4.53 -11.09 0.50
N SER A 131 -3.31 -11.30 0.00
CA SER A 131 -2.81 -12.64 -0.31
C SER A 131 -2.70 -13.55 0.91
N THR A 132 -2.36 -12.99 2.08
CA THR A 132 -2.36 -13.72 3.36
C THR A 132 -3.78 -14.16 3.74
N GLY A 133 -4.76 -13.26 3.63
CA GLY A 133 -6.16 -13.59 3.89
C GLY A 133 -6.69 -14.68 2.94
N ILE A 134 -6.31 -14.63 1.66
CA ILE A 134 -6.67 -15.67 0.68
C ILE A 134 -6.10 -17.02 1.07
N LEU A 135 -4.80 -17.11 1.36
CA LEU A 135 -4.16 -18.38 1.76
C LEU A 135 -4.76 -18.96 3.05
N GLN A 136 -5.08 -18.10 4.02
CA GLN A 136 -5.77 -18.52 5.23
C GLN A 136 -7.19 -19.06 4.93
N GLY A 137 -7.95 -18.40 4.06
CA GLY A 137 -9.25 -18.88 3.59
C GLY A 137 -9.18 -20.19 2.81
N LEU A 138 -8.10 -20.40 2.05
CA LEU A 138 -7.78 -21.68 1.39
C LEU A 138 -7.35 -22.78 2.38
N GLY A 139 -7.32 -22.50 3.68
CA GLY A 139 -6.92 -23.43 4.74
C GLY A 139 -5.42 -23.71 4.80
N HIS A 140 -4.60 -22.77 4.33
CA HIS A 140 -3.14 -22.82 4.43
C HIS A 140 -2.56 -21.66 5.25
N PRO A 141 -2.98 -21.45 6.52
CA PRO A 141 -2.48 -20.34 7.35
C PRO A 141 -0.99 -20.46 7.71
N THR A 142 -0.43 -21.68 7.67
CA THR A 142 0.98 -21.94 7.94
C THR A 142 1.89 -21.36 6.87
N ILE A 143 1.42 -21.24 5.63
CA ILE A 143 2.23 -20.71 4.51
C ILE A 143 2.54 -19.22 4.73
N PRO A 144 1.56 -18.32 4.93
CA PRO A 144 1.85 -16.93 5.29
C PRO A 144 2.73 -16.80 6.53
N MET A 145 2.53 -17.64 7.55
CA MET A 145 3.35 -17.61 8.77
C MET A 145 4.83 -17.86 8.47
N VAL A 146 5.15 -18.91 7.71
CA VAL A 146 6.54 -19.21 7.30
C VAL A 146 7.09 -18.11 6.40
N ASN A 147 6.28 -17.59 5.48
CA ASN A 147 6.69 -16.49 4.59
C ASN A 147 7.06 -15.23 5.38
N MET A 148 6.34 -14.92 6.47
CA MET A 148 6.68 -13.80 7.35
C MET A 148 8.02 -14.01 8.07
N VAL A 149 8.36 -15.24 8.45
CA VAL A 149 9.66 -15.55 9.07
C VAL A 149 10.79 -15.38 8.04
N LEU A 150 10.60 -15.87 6.81
CA LEU A 150 11.55 -15.70 5.72
C LEU A 150 11.74 -14.22 5.35
N ALA A 151 10.64 -13.47 5.28
CA ALA A 151 10.66 -12.04 5.02
C ALA A 151 11.38 -11.28 6.15
N ALA A 152 11.10 -11.61 7.41
CA ALA A 152 11.80 -11.02 8.56
C ALA A 152 13.31 -11.30 8.53
N ALA A 153 13.73 -12.52 8.15
CA ALA A 153 15.15 -12.83 7.99
C ALA A 153 15.80 -11.98 6.86
N ALA A 154 15.12 -11.85 5.71
CA ALA A 154 15.55 -10.98 4.63
C ALA A 154 15.63 -9.51 5.09
N LYS A 155 14.65 -9.05 5.88
CA LYS A 155 14.61 -7.70 6.46
C LYS A 155 15.79 -7.43 7.35
N ILE A 156 16.14 -8.36 8.26
CA ILE A 156 17.31 -8.22 9.14
C ILE A 156 18.57 -8.07 8.31
N PHE A 157 18.73 -8.91 7.29
CA PHE A 157 19.87 -8.84 6.37
C PHE A 157 19.92 -7.49 5.63
N LEU A 158 18.79 -7.02 5.10
CA LEU A 158 18.67 -5.75 4.39
C LEU A 158 18.91 -4.55 5.32
N ASN A 159 18.34 -4.52 6.52
CA ASN A 159 18.60 -3.47 7.53
C ASN A 159 20.08 -3.42 7.88
N TRP A 160 20.73 -4.57 8.04
CA TRP A 160 22.15 -4.61 8.37
C TRP A 160 23.04 -3.95 7.29
N HIS A 161 22.69 -4.15 6.02
CA HIS A 161 23.48 -3.63 4.89
C HIS A 161 23.05 -2.24 4.45
N LEU A 162 21.75 -1.99 4.26
CA LEU A 162 21.24 -0.72 3.74
C LEU A 162 21.25 0.40 4.77
N THR A 163 20.95 0.11 6.04
CA THR A 163 20.91 1.14 7.10
C THR A 163 22.32 1.59 7.50
N ALA A 164 23.32 0.73 7.30
CA ALA A 164 24.72 1.05 7.55
C ALA A 164 25.34 1.97 6.47
N ILE A 165 24.63 2.23 5.36
CA ILE A 165 25.12 3.09 4.28
C ILE A 165 24.83 4.57 4.64
N PRO A 166 25.85 5.43 4.81
CA PRO A 166 25.68 6.80 5.34
C PRO A 166 24.77 7.70 4.52
N TRP A 167 24.71 7.52 3.19
CA TRP A 167 23.83 8.33 2.33
C TRP A 167 22.39 7.83 2.28
N LEU A 168 22.15 6.57 2.66
CA LEU A 168 20.80 6.00 2.78
C LEU A 168 20.22 6.28 4.18
N GLY A 169 21.02 6.13 5.24
CA GLY A 169 20.56 6.32 6.61
C GLY A 169 19.21 5.61 6.87
N ILE A 170 18.21 6.36 7.32
CA ILE A 170 16.86 5.82 7.61
C ILE A 170 16.10 5.34 6.37
N MET A 171 16.40 5.92 5.20
CA MET A 171 15.81 5.52 3.93
C MET A 171 16.16 4.06 3.60
N GLY A 172 17.33 3.59 4.05
CA GLY A 172 17.74 2.18 3.94
C GLY A 172 16.80 1.24 4.73
N ALA A 173 16.39 1.62 5.94
CA ALA A 173 15.44 0.85 6.73
C ALA A 173 14.01 0.87 6.15
N ALA A 174 13.61 1.98 5.53
CA ALA A 174 12.36 2.07 4.80
C ALA A 174 12.35 1.11 3.57
N TRP A 175 13.43 1.06 2.80
CA TRP A 175 13.60 0.11 1.70
C TRP A 175 13.62 -1.35 2.16
N ALA A 176 14.28 -1.65 3.27
CA ALA A 176 14.28 -3.00 3.85
C ALA A 176 12.84 -3.43 4.22
N THR A 177 12.03 -2.51 4.73
CA THR A 177 10.61 -2.77 5.03
C THR A 177 9.77 -2.98 3.77
N ALA A 178 10.00 -2.19 2.72
CA ALA A 178 9.34 -2.41 1.44
C ALA A 178 9.70 -3.79 0.85
N ALA A 179 10.98 -4.14 0.88
CA ALA A 179 11.49 -5.42 0.38
C ALA A 179 10.93 -6.62 1.17
N ASP A 180 10.88 -6.54 2.50
CA ASP A 180 10.23 -7.53 3.38
C ASP A 180 8.80 -7.85 2.92
N MET A 181 7.97 -6.82 2.79
CA MET A 181 6.58 -6.96 2.35
C MET A 181 6.49 -7.47 0.92
N GLY A 182 7.39 -7.03 0.04
CA GLY A 182 7.46 -7.48 -1.35
C GLY A 182 7.78 -8.97 -1.47
N VAL A 183 8.79 -9.45 -0.74
CA VAL A 183 9.14 -10.87 -0.68
C VAL A 183 7.95 -11.69 -0.18
N ALA A 184 7.33 -11.28 0.94
CA ALA A 184 6.18 -11.98 1.49
C ALA A 184 4.98 -12.00 0.51
N ALA A 185 4.69 -10.89 -0.18
CA ALA A 185 3.63 -10.81 -1.16
C ALA A 185 3.88 -11.72 -2.38
N ILE A 186 5.11 -11.73 -2.91
CA ILE A 186 5.49 -12.56 -4.06
C ILE A 186 5.35 -14.05 -3.73
N ILE A 187 5.86 -14.48 -2.56
CA ILE A 187 5.76 -15.89 -2.15
C ILE A 187 4.30 -16.27 -1.94
N ASN A 188 3.50 -15.41 -1.30
CA ASN A 188 2.06 -15.67 -1.15
C ASN A 188 1.35 -15.84 -2.49
N LEU A 189 1.62 -14.95 -3.46
CA LEU A 189 1.04 -15.02 -4.80
C LEU A 189 1.47 -16.29 -5.55
N TYR A 190 2.72 -16.73 -5.39
CA TYR A 190 3.19 -18.00 -5.94
C TYR A 190 2.35 -19.18 -5.43
N PHE A 191 2.11 -19.25 -4.11
CA PHE A 191 1.28 -20.32 -3.53
C PHE A 191 -0.18 -20.22 -3.95
N ILE A 192 -0.74 -19.01 -4.05
CA ILE A 192 -2.09 -18.79 -4.57
C ILE A 192 -2.19 -19.33 -6.01
N TYR A 193 -1.23 -19.00 -6.88
CA TYR A 193 -1.16 -19.55 -8.22
C TYR A 193 -1.07 -21.09 -8.20
N ARG A 194 -0.27 -21.65 -7.29
CA ARG A 194 -0.09 -23.10 -7.18
C ARG A 194 -1.36 -23.86 -6.75
N PHE A 195 -2.20 -23.25 -5.92
CA PHE A 195 -3.42 -23.88 -5.38
C PHE A 195 -4.65 -23.69 -6.25
N ILE A 196 -4.87 -22.47 -6.76
CA ILE A 196 -6.11 -22.13 -7.49
C ILE A 196 -5.86 -21.60 -8.90
N GLY A 197 -4.61 -21.58 -9.38
CA GLY A 197 -4.26 -21.14 -10.73
C GLY A 197 -4.41 -19.63 -10.98
N TYR A 198 -4.66 -18.84 -9.94
CA TYR A 198 -4.88 -17.40 -10.07
C TYR A 198 -3.63 -16.66 -10.55
N ARG A 199 -3.82 -15.77 -11.53
CA ARG A 199 -2.80 -14.88 -12.07
C ARG A 199 -3.28 -13.44 -11.97
N ILE A 200 -2.35 -12.54 -11.64
CA ILE A 200 -2.65 -11.10 -11.67
C ILE A 200 -3.01 -10.71 -13.10
N GLU A 201 -4.14 -10.03 -13.25
CA GLU A 201 -4.62 -9.49 -14.51
C GLU A 201 -3.73 -8.30 -14.93
N LEU A 202 -2.65 -8.58 -15.66
CA LEU A 202 -1.64 -7.59 -16.05
C LEU A 202 -2.24 -6.36 -16.75
N LEU A 203 -3.23 -6.56 -17.62
CA LEU A 203 -3.91 -5.45 -18.30
C LEU A 203 -4.59 -4.50 -17.31
N GLN A 204 -5.23 -5.08 -16.29
CA GLN A 204 -5.92 -4.33 -15.26
C GLN A 204 -4.92 -3.61 -14.34
N LEU A 205 -3.82 -4.27 -13.98
CA LEU A 205 -2.73 -3.67 -13.22
C LEU A 205 -2.10 -2.47 -13.98
N ILE A 206 -1.84 -2.61 -15.28
CA ILE A 206 -1.30 -1.54 -16.11
C ILE A 206 -2.25 -0.33 -16.14
N LYS A 207 -3.56 -0.55 -16.30
CA LYS A 207 -4.55 0.54 -16.24
C LYS A 207 -4.52 1.26 -14.88
N THR A 208 -4.41 0.52 -13.78
CA THR A 208 -4.28 1.10 -12.44
C THR A 208 -3.00 1.91 -12.29
N ILE A 209 -1.87 1.41 -12.77
CA ILE A 209 -0.59 2.12 -12.77
C ILE A 209 -0.67 3.41 -13.60
N CYS A 210 -1.24 3.35 -14.81
CA CYS A 210 -1.43 4.53 -15.66
C CYS A 210 -2.32 5.59 -14.98
N SER A 211 -3.45 5.17 -14.39
CA SER A 211 -4.33 6.08 -13.63
C SER A 211 -3.60 6.71 -12.44
N ALA A 212 -2.80 5.93 -11.72
CA ALA A 212 -1.98 6.44 -10.62
C ALA A 212 -0.91 7.43 -11.10
N GLY A 213 -0.31 7.20 -12.29
CA GLY A 213 0.60 8.14 -12.93
C GLY A 213 -0.06 9.46 -13.34
N ILE A 214 -1.28 9.40 -13.89
CA ILE A 214 -2.07 10.62 -14.22
C ILE A 214 -2.39 11.40 -12.94
N MET A 215 -2.84 10.69 -11.90
CA MET A 215 -3.07 11.26 -10.57
C MET A 215 -1.81 11.90 -10.00
N ALA A 216 -0.65 11.25 -10.15
CA ALA A 216 0.62 11.76 -9.64
C ALA A 216 0.96 13.13 -10.22
N CYS A 217 0.90 13.26 -11.56
CA CYS A 217 1.10 14.54 -12.23
C CYS A 217 0.07 15.58 -11.74
N ALA A 218 -1.21 15.21 -11.69
CA ALA A 218 -2.28 16.12 -11.30
C ALA A 218 -2.12 16.65 -9.86
N VAL A 219 -1.80 15.77 -8.90
CA VAL A 219 -1.55 16.13 -7.50
C VAL A 219 -0.35 17.06 -7.38
N HIS A 220 0.75 16.75 -8.07
CA HIS A 220 1.96 17.57 -8.03
C HIS A 220 1.72 18.99 -8.56
N PHE A 221 1.11 19.12 -9.74
CA PHE A 221 0.81 20.44 -10.33
C PHE A 221 -0.24 21.22 -9.52
N PHE A 222 -1.28 20.54 -9.03
CA PHE A 222 -2.31 21.19 -8.20
C PHE A 222 -1.74 21.70 -6.88
N TYR A 223 -0.89 20.91 -6.22
CA TYR A 223 -0.21 21.32 -4.99
C TYR A 223 0.71 22.53 -5.25
N ALA A 224 1.56 22.47 -6.28
CA ALA A 224 2.46 23.57 -6.61
C ALA A 224 1.70 24.87 -6.95
N TRP A 225 0.62 24.76 -7.73
CA TRP A 225 -0.21 25.90 -8.11
C TRP A 225 -0.94 26.51 -6.90
N THR A 226 -1.61 25.69 -6.08
CA THR A 226 -2.34 26.19 -4.91
C THR A 226 -1.41 26.77 -3.86
N LEU A 227 -0.23 26.18 -3.65
CA LEU A 227 0.75 26.71 -2.70
C LEU A 227 1.28 28.08 -3.16
N ALA A 228 1.56 28.25 -4.45
CA ALA A 228 2.03 29.53 -5.00
C ALA A 228 0.98 30.64 -4.91
N TRP A 229 -0.31 30.31 -5.03
CA TRP A 229 -1.40 31.30 -5.03
C TRP A 229 -1.91 31.62 -3.63
N TRP A 230 -2.09 30.61 -2.77
CA TRP A 230 -2.74 30.78 -1.47
C TRP A 230 -1.75 30.86 -0.31
N GLY A 231 -0.53 30.30 -0.47
CA GLY A 231 0.50 30.31 0.56
C GLY A 231 0.19 29.46 1.81
N ILE A 232 -0.96 28.76 1.84
CA ILE A 232 -1.42 27.98 3.00
C ILE A 232 -1.21 26.49 2.74
N ALA A 233 -0.15 25.92 3.32
CA ALA A 233 0.26 24.52 3.11
C ALA A 233 -0.84 23.50 3.47
N ALA A 234 -1.64 23.77 4.51
CA ALA A 234 -2.73 22.87 4.92
C ALA A 234 -3.79 22.73 3.82
N ILE A 235 -4.26 23.85 3.28
CA ILE A 235 -5.32 23.87 2.26
C ILE A 235 -4.81 23.27 0.95
N SER A 236 -3.57 23.59 0.55
CA SER A 236 -2.93 22.99 -0.62
C SER A 236 -2.82 21.47 -0.50
N THR A 237 -2.44 20.96 0.68
CA THR A 237 -2.25 19.52 0.88
C THR A 237 -3.58 18.77 0.89
N PHE A 238 -4.56 19.21 1.69
CA PHE A 238 -5.88 18.57 1.71
C PHE A 238 -6.60 18.71 0.35
N GLY A 239 -6.52 19.88 -0.27
CA GLY A 239 -7.07 20.11 -1.60
C GLY A 239 -6.46 19.18 -2.65
N ALA A 240 -5.13 19.00 -2.63
CA ALA A 240 -4.44 18.10 -3.55
C ALA A 240 -4.83 16.62 -3.33
N VAL A 241 -5.08 16.19 -2.09
CA VAL A 241 -5.61 14.85 -1.79
C VAL A 241 -6.97 14.63 -2.42
N PHE A 242 -7.94 15.52 -2.16
CA PHE A 242 -9.29 15.39 -2.72
C PHE A 242 -9.31 15.47 -4.25
N PHE A 243 -8.54 16.42 -4.81
CA PHE A 243 -8.39 16.56 -6.25
C PHE A 243 -7.75 15.32 -6.88
N GLY A 244 -6.68 14.80 -6.28
CA GLY A 244 -6.02 13.57 -6.72
C GLY A 244 -6.96 12.37 -6.73
N CYS A 245 -7.73 12.17 -5.64
CA CYS A 245 -8.74 11.11 -5.57
C CYS A 245 -9.77 11.22 -6.70
N PHE A 246 -10.25 12.45 -6.97
CA PHE A 246 -11.18 12.70 -8.07
C PHE A 246 -10.56 12.36 -9.43
N VAL A 247 -9.33 12.82 -9.71
CA VAL A 247 -8.61 12.55 -10.95
C VAL A 247 -8.36 11.06 -11.14
N TYR A 248 -7.99 10.34 -10.08
CA TYR A 248 -7.77 8.91 -10.15
C TYR A 248 -9.03 8.13 -10.51
N VAL A 249 -10.16 8.45 -9.85
CA VAL A 249 -11.46 7.83 -10.18
C VAL A 249 -11.85 8.15 -11.61
N ALA A 250 -11.71 9.41 -12.05
CA ALA A 250 -12.00 9.80 -13.43
C ALA A 250 -11.11 9.06 -14.45
N ALA A 251 -9.80 8.95 -14.20
CA ALA A 251 -8.86 8.23 -15.06
C ALA A 251 -9.19 6.73 -15.14
N MET A 252 -9.52 6.10 -14.02
CA MET A 252 -9.94 4.69 -13.97
C MET A 252 -11.23 4.43 -14.75
N ILE A 253 -12.17 5.37 -14.73
CA ILE A 253 -13.40 5.32 -15.53
C ILE A 253 -13.09 5.44 -17.02
N LEU A 254 -12.27 6.43 -17.42
CA LEU A 254 -11.92 6.68 -18.82
C LEU A 254 -11.14 5.51 -19.43
N LEU A 255 -10.22 4.91 -18.67
CA LEU A 255 -9.42 3.77 -19.11
C LEU A 255 -10.20 2.43 -19.06
N ARG A 256 -11.48 2.46 -18.67
CA ARG A 256 -12.30 1.26 -18.41
C ARG A 256 -11.54 0.26 -17.53
N GLY A 257 -10.89 0.77 -16.49
CA GLY A 257 -10.19 -0.04 -15.49
C GLY A 257 -11.11 -0.48 -14.37
N LEU A 258 -12.39 -0.12 -14.38
CA LEU A 258 -13.32 -0.49 -13.33
C LEU A 258 -14.33 -1.47 -13.91
N ILE A 259 -14.27 -2.74 -13.51
CA ILE A 259 -15.25 -3.78 -13.87
C ILE A 259 -16.51 -3.58 -13.01
N GLU A 260 -17.70 -3.75 -13.61
CA GLU A 260 -18.99 -3.46 -12.96
C GLU A 260 -19.18 -4.24 -11.66
N GLU A 261 -18.76 -5.51 -11.67
CA GLU A 261 -18.87 -6.43 -10.55
C GLU A 261 -17.99 -6.02 -9.36
N ASP A 262 -16.82 -5.42 -9.62
CA ASP A 262 -15.94 -4.91 -8.56
C ASP A 262 -16.50 -3.62 -7.95
N LEU A 263 -17.11 -2.75 -8.76
CA LEU A 263 -17.80 -1.54 -8.27
C LEU A 263 -18.94 -1.88 -7.32
N ARG A 264 -19.72 -2.92 -7.62
CA ARG A 264 -20.83 -3.38 -6.77
C ARG A 264 -20.37 -3.87 -5.39
N ARG A 265 -19.11 -4.29 -5.28
CA ARG A 265 -18.51 -4.79 -4.03
C ARG A 265 -17.86 -3.69 -3.16
N LEU A 266 -17.69 -2.47 -3.69
CA LEU A 266 -17.13 -1.35 -2.93
C LEU A 266 -18.21 -0.64 -2.08
N PRO A 267 -18.06 -0.56 -0.74
CA PRO A 267 -18.97 0.19 0.11
C PRO A 267 -18.89 1.70 -0.20
N MET A 268 -20.05 2.38 -0.24
CA MET A 268 -20.27 3.81 -0.57
C MET A 268 -19.93 4.27 -2.00
N VAL A 269 -18.78 3.89 -2.57
CA VAL A 269 -18.36 4.32 -3.93
C VAL A 269 -19.13 3.56 -5.02
N GLY A 270 -19.52 2.31 -4.76
CA GLY A 270 -20.23 1.46 -5.71
C GLY A 270 -21.54 2.09 -6.20
N THR A 271 -22.43 2.49 -5.30
CA THR A 271 -23.78 2.95 -5.68
C THR A 271 -23.80 4.33 -6.36
N VAL A 272 -22.79 5.18 -6.09
CA VAL A 272 -22.63 6.50 -6.74
C VAL A 272 -21.91 6.34 -8.07
N GLY A 273 -20.83 5.54 -8.10
CA GLY A 273 -20.06 5.24 -9.30
C GLY A 273 -20.87 4.50 -10.36
N ILE A 274 -21.68 3.50 -9.97
CA ILE A 274 -22.56 2.75 -10.89
C ILE A 274 -23.60 3.68 -11.52
N ARG A 275 -24.28 4.51 -10.71
CA ARG A 275 -25.28 5.48 -11.23
C ARG A 275 -24.67 6.50 -12.17
N PHE A 276 -23.45 6.96 -11.89
CA PHE A 276 -22.73 7.89 -12.76
C PHE A 276 -22.26 7.22 -14.07
N LEU A 277 -21.77 5.98 -13.99
CA LEU A 277 -21.28 5.20 -15.13
C LEU A 277 -22.40 4.71 -16.06
N GLN A 278 -23.58 4.39 -15.51
CA GLN A 278 -24.79 4.12 -16.29
C GLN A 278 -25.28 5.39 -17.01
N ARG A 279 -25.13 6.58 -16.40
CA ARG A 279 -25.46 7.87 -17.02
C ARG A 279 -24.57 8.25 -18.20
N ILE A 280 -23.31 7.80 -18.19
CA ILE A 280 -22.31 8.09 -19.24
C ILE A 280 -22.31 6.98 -20.33
N GLY A 281 -23.14 5.93 -20.19
CA GLY A 281 -23.28 4.88 -21.20
C GLY A 281 -22.09 3.91 -21.27
N VAL A 282 -21.23 3.90 -20.25
CA VAL A 282 -20.09 2.96 -20.15
C VAL A 282 -20.58 1.54 -19.77
N TYR A 283 -21.68 1.46 -19.03
CA TYR A 283 -22.41 0.22 -18.75
C TYR A 283 -23.80 0.32 -19.36
N LYS A 284 -24.20 -0.69 -20.17
CA LYS A 284 -25.60 -0.81 -20.60
C LYS A 284 -26.43 -1.19 -19.37
N ALA A 285 -27.49 -0.43 -19.13
CA ALA A 285 -28.47 -0.66 -18.08
C ALA A 285 -29.08 -2.06 -18.16
#